data_AF-A0A0D2B0S8-F1
#
_entry.id   AF-A0A0D2B0S8-F1
#
_cell.length_a   1.000
_cell.length_b   1.000
_cell.length_c   1.000
_cell.angle_alpha   90.00
_cell.angle_beta   90.00
_cell.angle_gamma   90.00
#
_symmetry.space_group_name_H-M   'P 1'
#
loop_
_entity.id
_entity.type
_entity.pdbx_description
1 polymer ?
#
loop_
_entity_poly.entity_id
_entity_poly.type
_entity_poly.pdbx_seq_one_letter_code
_entity_poly.pdbx_strand_id
1 'polypeptide(L)'
;MVLRLSFACWDYDRMKALEDGRVRPQGIELTFLNYRVEETFFRQLRFQEFDVCELSLSSYVLTLNQENPPFIGIPVFPSRFFRHQSMYINKNSGIKSPSDLRGKRIGIPEYQLTATVWQRGVMEDDFGVSATEVEFFAGALEPSAHVRKSKVAHSLPPGITVHELQQGQNLSDMLEKGELDAIFSASKPPCVDRCDHCDNLFPNFKEVEAEYYQRTKIFPIMHVVVIKRTVYEKNPWIARELQKAFAVSQKYAYEALMERAGKEATP
;
A
#
# COMPACT_ATOMS: atom_id res chain seq x y z
N MET A 1 -18.46 21.13 -24.29
CA MET A 1 -17.04 20.74 -24.46
C MET A 1 -16.76 19.62 -23.48
N VAL A 2 -16.14 18.52 -23.90
CA VAL A 2 -15.81 17.38 -23.02
C VAL A 2 -14.43 17.64 -22.40
N LEU A 3 -14.27 17.40 -21.10
CA LEU A 3 -13.00 17.56 -20.41
C LEU A 3 -12.14 16.31 -20.61
N ARG A 4 -10.91 16.47 -21.10
CA ARG A 4 -9.96 15.37 -21.29
C ARG A 4 -9.05 15.24 -20.08
N LEU A 5 -8.97 14.06 -19.48
CA LEU A 5 -8.16 13.79 -18.30
C LEU A 5 -7.33 12.52 -18.50
N SER A 6 -6.06 12.56 -18.11
CA SER A 6 -5.23 11.37 -17.94
C SER A 6 -5.52 10.68 -16.60
N PHE A 7 -5.59 9.35 -16.59
CA PHE A 7 -5.74 8.54 -15.39
C PHE A 7 -4.72 7.41 -15.35
N ALA A 8 -3.73 7.51 -14.44
CA ALA A 8 -2.74 6.45 -14.22
C ALA A 8 -3.13 5.55 -13.05
N CYS A 9 -3.31 4.26 -13.30
CA CYS A 9 -3.68 3.27 -12.28
C CYS A 9 -3.26 1.88 -12.72
N TRP A 10 -3.04 0.99 -11.76
CA TRP A 10 -2.77 -0.41 -12.06
C TRP A 10 -4.02 -1.15 -12.56
N ASP A 11 -3.76 -2.28 -13.22
CA ASP A 11 -4.75 -3.20 -13.73
C ASP A 11 -5.49 -3.97 -12.63
N TYR A 12 -6.51 -3.34 -12.04
CA TYR A 12 -7.46 -4.00 -11.13
C TYR A 12 -8.76 -4.35 -11.86
N ASP A 13 -9.36 -5.48 -11.48
CA ASP A 13 -10.69 -5.91 -11.92
C ASP A 13 -11.75 -4.78 -11.87
N ARG A 14 -11.81 -4.06 -10.75
CA ARG A 14 -12.70 -2.91 -10.48
C ARG A 14 -12.41 -1.68 -11.32
N MET A 15 -11.29 -1.65 -12.05
CA MET A 15 -10.90 -0.57 -12.97
C MET A 15 -11.09 -0.93 -14.44
N LYS A 16 -11.29 -2.22 -14.77
CA LYS A 16 -11.38 -2.68 -16.16
C LYS A 16 -12.49 -2.03 -16.97
N ALA A 17 -13.67 -1.83 -16.40
CA ALA A 17 -14.78 -1.23 -17.13
C ALA A 17 -14.54 0.26 -17.48
N LEU A 18 -13.66 0.95 -16.75
CA LEU A 18 -13.16 2.28 -17.11
C LEU A 18 -12.09 2.20 -18.20
N GLU A 19 -11.15 1.25 -18.08
CA GLU A 19 -10.06 1.06 -19.04
C GLU A 19 -10.57 0.74 -20.46
N ASP A 20 -11.55 -0.16 -20.59
CA ASP A 20 -12.12 -0.55 -21.88
C ASP A 20 -13.33 0.31 -22.33
N GLY A 21 -13.74 1.26 -21.50
CA GLY A 21 -14.75 2.25 -21.82
C GLY A 21 -16.20 1.77 -21.75
N ARG A 22 -16.47 0.59 -21.17
CA ARG A 22 -17.84 0.15 -20.78
C ARG A 22 -18.51 1.12 -19.80
N VAL A 23 -17.71 1.73 -18.93
CA VAL A 23 -18.11 2.80 -18.01
C VAL A 23 -17.36 4.06 -18.38
N ARG A 24 -18.09 5.18 -18.50
CA ARG A 24 -17.51 6.48 -18.82
C ARG A 24 -18.02 7.54 -17.85
N PRO A 25 -17.14 8.33 -17.22
CA PRO A 25 -17.57 9.47 -16.42
C PRO A 25 -18.28 10.52 -17.28
N GLN A 26 -19.40 11.06 -16.77
CA GLN A 26 -20.20 12.02 -17.53
C GLN A 26 -19.40 13.29 -17.80
N GLY A 27 -19.35 13.73 -19.06
CA GLY A 27 -18.67 14.97 -19.47
C GLY A 27 -17.14 14.89 -19.45
N ILE A 28 -16.57 13.70 -19.20
CA ILE A 28 -15.13 13.48 -19.11
C ILE A 28 -14.72 12.39 -20.13
N GLU A 29 -13.72 12.70 -20.93
CA GLU A 29 -12.97 11.72 -21.73
C GLU A 29 -11.73 11.32 -20.92
N LEU A 30 -11.71 10.09 -20.43
CA LEU A 30 -10.67 9.59 -19.53
C LEU A 30 -9.68 8.70 -20.31
N THR A 31 -8.42 9.13 -20.40
CA THR A 31 -7.33 8.33 -20.98
C THR A 31 -6.72 7.47 -19.87
N PHE A 32 -7.05 6.17 -19.87
CA PHE A 32 -6.50 5.21 -18.92
C PHE A 32 -5.05 4.85 -19.29
N LEU A 33 -4.14 4.97 -18.33
CA LEU A 33 -2.72 4.65 -18.46
C LEU A 33 -2.38 3.53 -17.48
N ASN A 34 -2.29 2.31 -18.01
CA ASN A 34 -2.04 1.10 -17.23
C ASN A 34 -0.55 0.99 -16.87
N TYR A 35 -0.20 1.55 -15.71
CA TYR A 35 1.17 1.54 -15.18
C TYR A 35 1.22 0.84 -13.84
N ARG A 36 2.35 0.18 -13.55
CA ARG A 36 2.62 -0.36 -12.20
C ARG A 36 2.55 0.75 -11.16
N VAL A 37 2.14 0.38 -9.95
CA VAL A 37 1.94 1.33 -8.86
C VAL A 37 3.24 2.07 -8.51
N GLU A 38 4.39 1.39 -8.54
CA GLU A 38 5.68 2.02 -8.25
C GLU A 38 6.03 3.12 -9.26
N GLU A 39 5.77 2.87 -10.55
CA GLU A 39 6.00 3.83 -11.63
C GLU A 39 5.01 5.00 -11.52
N THR A 40 3.73 4.70 -11.33
CA THR A 40 2.67 5.71 -11.15
C THR A 40 3.01 6.65 -9.99
N PHE A 41 3.38 6.09 -8.83
CA PHE A 41 3.69 6.88 -7.63
C PHE A 41 4.92 7.74 -7.82
N PHE A 42 5.99 7.19 -8.41
CA PHE A 42 7.21 7.92 -8.68
C PHE A 42 6.93 9.12 -9.60
N ARG A 43 6.28 8.89 -10.73
CA ARG A 43 5.98 9.94 -11.72
C ARG A 43 5.04 11.00 -11.15
N GLN A 44 4.01 10.60 -10.40
CA GLN A 44 3.08 11.56 -9.80
C GLN A 44 3.74 12.41 -8.70
N LEU A 45 4.42 11.78 -7.74
CA LEU A 45 5.02 12.49 -6.61
C LEU A 45 6.15 13.41 -7.04
N ARG A 46 6.89 13.03 -8.09
CA ARG A 46 8.05 13.80 -8.57
C ARG A 46 7.70 14.87 -9.59
N PHE A 47 6.78 14.58 -10.51
CA PHE A 47 6.51 15.42 -11.68
C PHE A 47 5.06 15.89 -11.79
N GLN A 48 4.17 15.42 -10.91
CA GLN A 48 2.73 15.69 -10.98
C GLN A 48 2.19 15.43 -12.39
N GLU A 49 2.59 14.30 -12.98
CA GLU A 49 2.42 14.08 -14.41
C GLU A 49 0.95 13.95 -14.81
N PHE A 50 0.17 13.18 -14.03
CA PHE A 50 -1.19 12.80 -14.39
C PHE A 50 -2.24 13.72 -13.75
N ASP A 51 -3.38 13.87 -14.44
CA ASP A 51 -4.52 14.67 -13.94
C ASP A 51 -5.25 13.96 -12.81
N VAL A 52 -5.40 12.63 -12.95
CA VAL A 52 -5.92 11.71 -11.95
C VAL A 52 -4.94 10.55 -11.84
N CYS A 53 -4.68 10.04 -10.64
CA CYS A 53 -3.90 8.81 -10.50
C CYS A 53 -4.23 8.05 -9.21
N GLU A 54 -3.84 6.79 -9.19
CA GLU A 54 -3.68 6.03 -7.98
C GLU A 54 -2.44 6.49 -7.18
N LEU A 55 -2.54 6.57 -5.86
CA LEU A 55 -1.43 6.89 -4.97
C LEU A 55 -1.45 6.06 -3.69
N SER A 56 -0.26 5.74 -3.16
CA SER A 56 -0.12 5.21 -1.80
C SER A 56 -0.81 6.16 -0.80
N LEU A 57 -1.70 5.64 0.05
CA LEU A 57 -2.47 6.45 0.99
C LEU A 57 -1.56 7.22 1.95
N SER A 58 -0.52 6.57 2.47
CA SER A 58 0.45 7.22 3.35
C SER A 58 1.20 8.36 2.64
N SER A 59 1.62 8.14 1.39
CA SER A 59 2.28 9.16 0.59
C SER A 59 1.36 10.34 0.31
N TYR A 60 0.07 10.07 0.03
CA TYR A 60 -0.95 11.12 -0.11
C TYR A 60 -1.09 11.93 1.17
N VAL A 61 -1.24 11.28 2.33
CA VAL A 61 -1.36 11.96 3.63
C VAL A 61 -0.12 12.83 3.90
N LEU A 62 1.08 12.35 3.57
CA LEU A 62 2.30 13.16 3.71
C LEU A 62 2.29 14.41 2.83
N THR A 63 1.67 14.38 1.64
CA THR A 63 1.59 15.59 0.81
C THR A 63 0.68 16.66 1.41
N LEU A 64 -0.25 16.30 2.31
CA LEU A 64 -1.12 17.24 3.02
C LEU A 64 -0.38 18.13 4.01
N ASN A 65 0.82 17.72 4.44
CA ASN A 65 1.67 18.51 5.34
C ASN A 65 2.49 19.59 4.60
N GLN A 66 2.37 19.67 3.27
CA GLN A 66 3.03 20.71 2.47
C GLN A 66 2.21 22.01 2.53
N GLU A 67 2.85 23.17 2.39
CA GLU A 67 2.15 24.47 2.38
C GLU A 67 1.08 24.53 1.28
N ASN A 68 1.35 23.92 0.12
CA ASN A 68 0.44 23.85 -1.02
C ASN A 68 0.27 22.38 -1.48
N PRO A 69 -0.56 21.57 -0.80
CA PRO A 69 -0.69 20.14 -1.12
C PRO A 69 -1.12 19.94 -2.58
N PRO A 70 -0.38 19.21 -3.42
CA PRO A 70 -0.62 19.18 -4.87
C PRO A 70 -1.86 18.37 -5.30
N PHE A 71 -2.51 17.67 -4.38
CA PHE A 71 -3.54 16.67 -4.71
C PHE A 71 -4.81 16.80 -3.85
N ILE A 72 -5.92 16.32 -4.42
CA ILE A 72 -7.22 16.11 -3.78
C ILE A 72 -7.54 14.62 -3.84
N GLY A 73 -7.65 13.94 -2.71
CA GLY A 73 -8.11 12.56 -2.65
C GLY A 73 -9.63 12.48 -2.81
N ILE A 74 -10.10 11.47 -3.55
CA ILE A 74 -11.52 11.10 -3.60
C ILE A 74 -11.71 9.73 -2.94
N PRO A 75 -12.90 9.40 -2.42
CA PRO A 75 -13.15 8.14 -1.68
C PRO A 75 -13.27 6.95 -2.64
N VAL A 76 -12.19 6.67 -3.36
CA VAL A 76 -12.03 5.56 -4.29
C VAL A 76 -10.72 4.89 -3.92
N PHE A 77 -10.83 3.63 -3.52
CA PHE A 77 -9.73 2.86 -2.92
C PHE A 77 -9.38 1.68 -3.81
N PRO A 78 -8.58 1.90 -4.87
CA PRO A 78 -8.21 0.86 -5.81
C PRO A 78 -7.41 -0.25 -5.18
N SER A 79 -6.88 -0.14 -3.95
CA SER A 79 -6.19 -1.25 -3.31
C SER A 79 -6.53 -1.29 -1.82
N ARG A 80 -7.03 -2.45 -1.37
CA ARG A 80 -7.32 -2.78 0.03
C ARG A 80 -6.79 -4.17 0.31
N PHE A 81 -6.06 -4.34 1.41
CA PHE A 81 -5.31 -5.57 1.66
C PHE A 81 -4.94 -5.70 3.14
N PHE A 82 -5.23 -6.84 3.75
CA PHE A 82 -4.77 -7.12 5.12
C PHE A 82 -3.25 -7.36 5.15
N ARG A 83 -2.59 -6.95 6.24
CA ARG A 83 -1.11 -6.95 6.31
C ARG A 83 -0.51 -7.92 7.32
N HIS A 84 -1.34 -8.73 7.98
CA HIS A 84 -0.85 -9.80 8.85
C HIS A 84 -0.07 -10.84 8.03
N GLN A 85 -0.58 -11.21 6.86
CA GLN A 85 0.07 -12.14 5.93
C GLN A 85 1.40 -11.64 5.34
N SER A 86 1.75 -10.36 5.53
CA SER A 86 2.95 -9.76 4.94
C SER A 86 3.99 -9.30 5.98
N MET A 87 3.91 -9.88 7.18
CA MET A 87 4.95 -9.82 8.20
C MET A 87 5.70 -11.15 8.22
N TYR A 88 7.01 -11.10 8.07
CA TYR A 88 7.87 -12.27 7.97
C TYR A 88 8.92 -12.24 9.09
N ILE A 89 9.36 -13.40 9.55
CA ILE A 89 10.33 -13.56 10.63
C ILE A 89 11.43 -14.54 10.26
N ASN A 90 12.56 -14.42 10.93
CA ASN A 90 13.53 -15.48 11.05
C ASN A 90 13.20 -16.31 12.31
N LYS A 91 12.86 -17.59 12.15
CA LYS A 91 12.50 -18.51 13.24
C LYS A 91 13.63 -18.70 14.26
N ASN A 92 14.88 -18.45 13.87
CA ASN A 92 16.03 -18.53 14.76
C ASN A 92 16.18 -17.29 15.67
N SER A 93 15.39 -16.23 15.46
CA SER A 93 15.41 -14.99 16.28
C SER A 93 14.66 -15.09 17.61
N GLY A 94 14.14 -16.27 17.94
CA GLY A 94 13.45 -16.55 19.21
C GLY A 94 12.05 -15.96 19.32
N ILE A 95 11.45 -15.54 18.20
CA ILE A 95 10.09 -14.98 18.14
C ILE A 95 9.09 -16.15 18.16
N LYS A 96 8.27 -16.24 19.22
CA LYS A 96 7.23 -17.27 19.36
C LYS A 96 5.82 -16.67 19.30
N SER A 97 5.71 -15.38 19.56
CA SER A 97 4.50 -14.58 19.55
C SER A 97 4.78 -13.20 18.97
N PRO A 98 3.77 -12.49 18.43
CA PRO A 98 3.95 -11.13 17.92
C PRO A 98 4.55 -10.16 18.94
N SER A 99 4.23 -10.32 20.23
CA SER A 99 4.78 -9.52 21.33
C SER A 99 6.29 -9.66 21.54
N ASP A 100 6.90 -10.74 21.04
CA ASP A 100 8.35 -10.97 21.13
C ASP A 100 9.15 -10.09 20.14
N LEU A 101 8.46 -9.28 19.33
CA LEU A 101 9.09 -8.29 18.46
C LEU A 101 9.68 -7.09 19.21
N ARG A 102 9.37 -6.90 20.50
CA ARG A 102 10.02 -5.88 21.32
C ARG A 102 11.54 -6.10 21.36
N GLY A 103 12.28 -5.04 21.11
CA GLY A 103 13.74 -5.02 21.02
C GLY A 103 14.31 -5.69 19.76
N LYS A 104 13.48 -6.03 18.77
CA LYS A 104 13.94 -6.71 17.54
C LYS A 104 14.28 -5.72 16.42
N ARG A 105 15.06 -6.22 15.46
CA ARG A 105 15.46 -5.52 14.23
C ARG A 105 14.47 -5.86 13.11
N ILE A 106 13.74 -4.87 12.61
CA ILE A 106 12.68 -5.05 11.62
C ILE A 106 13.05 -4.37 10.30
N GLY A 107 13.17 -5.15 9.24
CA GLY A 107 13.34 -4.66 7.88
C GLY A 107 12.05 -4.07 7.30
N ILE A 108 12.15 -2.94 6.63
CA ILE A 108 11.03 -2.25 5.97
C ILE A 108 11.47 -1.64 4.63
N PRO A 109 10.69 -1.68 3.56
CA PRO A 109 11.10 -1.02 2.32
C PRO A 109 11.23 0.50 2.44
N GLU A 110 10.26 1.14 3.10
CA GLU A 110 10.28 2.56 3.48
C GLU A 110 9.47 2.72 4.77
N TYR A 111 9.87 3.64 5.66
CA TYR A 111 9.18 3.86 6.94
C TYR A 111 7.73 4.34 6.76
N GLN A 112 7.51 5.25 5.82
CA GLN A 112 6.18 5.79 5.55
C GLN A 112 5.31 4.91 4.65
N LEU A 113 5.79 3.79 4.10
CA LEU A 113 5.02 2.97 3.15
C LEU A 113 3.69 2.50 3.75
N THR A 114 2.57 2.63 3.03
CA THR A 114 1.23 2.36 3.61
C THR A 114 1.13 0.99 4.29
N ALA A 115 1.70 -0.07 3.70
CA ALA A 115 1.72 -1.39 4.34
C ALA A 115 2.47 -1.37 5.68
N THR A 116 3.63 -0.72 5.76
CA THR A 116 4.43 -0.65 7.00
C THR A 116 3.76 0.21 8.06
N VAL A 117 3.02 1.26 7.66
CA VAL A 117 2.17 2.05 8.57
C VAL A 117 1.07 1.16 9.18
N TRP A 118 0.33 0.42 8.37
CA TRP A 118 -0.69 -0.51 8.86
C TRP A 118 -0.09 -1.61 9.74
N GLN A 119 1.07 -2.15 9.37
CA GLN A 119 1.73 -3.20 10.14
C GLN A 119 2.16 -2.71 11.51
N ARG A 120 2.73 -1.50 11.61
CA ARG A 120 3.04 -0.89 12.91
C ARG A 120 1.79 -0.64 13.75
N GLY A 121 0.72 -0.09 13.15
CA GLY A 121 -0.54 0.14 13.85
C GLY A 121 -1.14 -1.16 14.41
N VAL A 122 -1.19 -2.22 13.60
CA VAL A 122 -1.64 -3.55 14.05
C VAL A 122 -0.78 -4.08 15.20
N MET A 123 0.55 -3.97 15.09
CA MET A 123 1.46 -4.43 16.13
C MET A 123 1.29 -3.67 17.45
N GLU A 124 1.01 -2.38 17.38
CA GLU A 124 0.78 -1.53 18.54
C GLU A 124 -0.60 -1.80 19.16
N ASP A 125 -1.67 -1.71 18.37
CA ASP A 125 -3.06 -1.79 18.84
C ASP A 125 -3.43 -3.18 19.37
N ASP A 126 -2.97 -4.26 18.71
CA ASP A 126 -3.42 -5.62 19.00
C ASP A 126 -2.40 -6.45 19.79
N PHE A 127 -1.12 -6.10 19.69
CA PHE A 127 -0.03 -6.88 20.30
C PHE A 127 0.85 -6.07 21.26
N GLY A 128 0.55 -4.78 21.43
CA GLY A 128 1.21 -3.87 22.37
C GLY A 128 2.69 -3.63 22.07
N VAL A 129 3.14 -3.83 20.83
CA VAL A 129 4.53 -3.60 20.42
C VAL A 129 4.63 -2.19 19.84
N SER A 130 5.17 -1.25 20.61
CA SER A 130 5.35 0.12 20.13
C SER A 130 6.45 0.20 19.09
N ALA A 131 6.28 1.09 18.11
CA ALA A 131 7.31 1.38 17.11
C ALA A 131 8.61 1.96 17.72
N THR A 132 8.57 2.50 18.95
CA THR A 132 9.77 2.98 19.67
C THR A 132 10.52 1.87 20.41
N GLU A 133 9.94 0.67 20.51
CA GLU A 133 10.56 -0.48 21.17
C GLU A 133 11.32 -1.37 20.17
N VAL A 134 11.40 -0.99 18.90
CA VAL A 134 12.04 -1.77 17.84
C VAL A 134 13.02 -0.90 17.05
N GLU A 135 13.96 -1.53 16.36
CA GLU A 135 14.87 -0.85 15.43
C GLU A 135 14.49 -1.18 13.99
N PHE A 136 14.26 -0.15 13.18
CA PHE A 136 13.92 -0.35 11.77
C PHE A 136 15.14 -0.26 10.86
N PHE A 137 15.13 -1.06 9.79
CA PHE A 137 16.15 -1.08 8.76
C PHE A 137 15.47 -0.87 7.39
N ALA A 138 15.72 0.28 6.77
CA ALA A 138 15.04 0.72 5.55
C ALA A 138 15.87 0.45 4.29
N GLY A 139 15.31 -0.23 3.29
CA GLY A 139 16.04 -0.51 2.06
C GLY A 139 15.33 -1.35 1.00
N ALA A 140 16.07 -1.78 -0.01
CA ALA A 140 15.52 -2.64 -1.06
C ALA A 140 15.17 -4.03 -0.50
N LEU A 141 13.99 -4.56 -0.86
CA LEU A 141 13.57 -5.90 -0.43
C LEU A 141 14.44 -6.98 -1.08
N GLU A 142 14.78 -6.79 -2.35
CA GLU A 142 15.57 -7.67 -3.21
C GLU A 142 16.88 -6.99 -3.65
N PRO A 143 17.86 -7.74 -4.18
CA PRO A 143 19.07 -7.15 -4.75
C PRO A 143 18.75 -6.05 -5.76
N SER A 144 19.41 -4.90 -5.59
CA SER A 144 19.22 -3.72 -6.43
C SER A 144 20.57 -3.06 -6.71
N ALA A 145 20.75 -2.58 -7.94
CA ALA A 145 21.94 -1.80 -8.32
C ALA A 145 22.00 -0.43 -7.63
N HIS A 146 20.86 0.06 -7.14
CA HIS A 146 20.73 1.36 -6.50
C HIS A 146 20.16 1.25 -5.09
N VAL A 147 20.64 2.10 -4.19
CA VAL A 147 20.05 2.27 -2.86
C VAL A 147 18.61 2.78 -3.04
N ARG A 148 17.68 2.13 -2.33
CA ARG A 148 16.29 2.58 -2.31
C ARG A 148 16.19 3.88 -1.53
N LYS A 149 15.61 4.91 -2.12
CA LYS A 149 15.32 6.18 -1.46
C LYS A 149 13.81 6.34 -1.24
N SER A 150 13.43 6.99 -0.14
CA SER A 150 12.03 7.35 0.10
C SER A 150 11.48 8.19 -1.05
N LYS A 151 10.24 7.89 -1.49
CA LYS A 151 9.57 8.65 -2.56
C LYS A 151 9.12 10.03 -2.11
N VAL A 152 8.91 10.20 -0.81
CA VAL A 152 8.45 11.45 -0.20
C VAL A 152 9.37 11.79 0.97
N ALA A 153 9.85 13.03 1.02
CA ALA A 153 10.61 13.54 2.16
C ALA A 153 9.71 13.56 3.40
N HIS A 154 10.22 13.06 4.52
CA HIS A 154 9.51 13.03 5.79
C HIS A 154 10.50 13.08 6.94
N SER A 155 10.04 13.51 8.11
CA SER A 155 10.73 13.34 9.37
C SER A 155 10.23 12.07 10.08
N LEU A 156 11.06 11.54 10.97
CA LEU A 156 10.67 10.47 11.86
C LEU A 156 10.03 11.06 13.12
N PRO A 157 8.99 10.42 13.68
CA PRO A 157 8.48 10.77 15.01
C PRO A 157 9.57 10.63 16.09
N PRO A 158 9.49 11.37 17.21
CA PRO A 158 10.44 11.23 18.32
C PRO A 158 10.53 9.78 18.83
N GLY A 159 11.74 9.33 19.14
CA GLY A 159 12.00 7.99 19.69
C GLY A 159 12.03 6.86 18.67
N ILE A 160 11.79 7.14 17.38
CA ILE A 160 11.87 6.15 16.31
C ILE A 160 13.29 6.09 15.73
N THR A 161 13.83 4.88 15.63
CA THR A 161 15.15 4.62 15.02
C THR A 161 14.98 3.89 13.69
N VAL A 162 15.48 4.49 12.62
CA VAL A 162 15.52 3.88 11.28
C VAL A 162 16.95 3.98 10.72
N HIS A 163 17.53 2.84 10.38
CA HIS A 163 18.84 2.73 9.73
C HIS A 163 18.65 2.53 8.22
N GLU A 164 19.34 3.31 7.39
CA GLU A 164 19.30 3.14 5.93
C GLU A 164 20.31 2.07 5.48
N LEU A 165 19.84 1.10 4.69
CA LEU A 165 20.70 0.09 4.08
C LEU A 165 21.66 0.72 3.07
N GLN A 166 22.89 0.21 3.05
CA GLN A 166 23.92 0.61 2.09
C GLN A 166 23.78 -0.13 0.76
N GLN A 167 24.49 0.36 -0.25
CA GLN A 167 24.54 -0.30 -1.56
C GLN A 167 25.05 -1.74 -1.42
N GLY A 168 24.38 -2.67 -2.09
CA GLY A 168 24.70 -4.11 -2.03
C GLY A 168 24.00 -4.86 -0.89
N GLN A 169 23.39 -4.16 0.07
CA GLN A 169 22.52 -4.78 1.07
C GLN A 169 21.07 -4.88 0.57
N ASN A 170 20.35 -5.91 1.00
CA ASN A 170 18.91 -6.04 0.79
C ASN A 170 18.26 -6.76 1.97
N LEU A 171 16.98 -6.47 2.21
CA LEU A 171 16.27 -6.95 3.39
C LEU A 171 16.13 -8.48 3.40
N SER A 172 15.81 -9.08 2.25
CA SER A 172 15.60 -10.53 2.13
C SER A 172 16.83 -11.32 2.58
N ASP A 173 18.02 -10.96 2.10
CA ASP A 173 19.25 -11.66 2.46
C ASP A 173 19.65 -11.39 3.92
N MET A 174 19.39 -10.19 4.43
CA MET A 174 19.65 -9.86 5.84
C MET A 174 18.74 -10.66 6.79
N LEU A 175 17.46 -10.88 6.43
CA LEU A 175 16.57 -11.74 7.19
C LEU A 175 17.06 -13.19 7.17
N GLU A 176 17.44 -13.70 6.00
CA GLU A 176 17.97 -15.06 5.82
C GLU A 176 19.20 -15.33 6.70
N LYS A 177 20.11 -14.36 6.78
CA LYS A 177 21.35 -14.42 7.58
C LYS A 177 21.15 -14.17 9.08
N GLY A 178 19.94 -13.78 9.52
CA GLY A 178 19.67 -13.41 10.91
C GLY A 178 20.24 -12.04 11.32
N GLU A 179 20.60 -11.21 10.34
CA GLU A 179 20.94 -9.79 10.55
C GLU A 179 19.69 -8.94 10.83
N LEU A 180 18.53 -9.42 10.36
CA LEU A 180 17.20 -8.92 10.75
C LEU A 180 16.41 -10.06 11.39
N ASP A 181 15.52 -9.69 12.31
CA ASP A 181 14.66 -10.64 13.01
C ASP A 181 13.29 -10.76 12.33
N ALA A 182 12.83 -9.68 11.70
CA ALA A 182 11.60 -9.63 10.94
C ALA A 182 11.68 -8.71 9.72
N ILE A 183 10.76 -8.88 8.77
CA ILE A 183 10.48 -7.95 7.67
C ILE A 183 9.00 -7.61 7.63
N PHE A 184 8.71 -6.31 7.58
CA PHE A 184 7.39 -5.74 7.30
C PHE A 184 7.40 -5.17 5.88
N SER A 185 6.75 -5.85 4.95
CA SER A 185 6.75 -5.47 3.53
C SER A 185 5.38 -5.67 2.87
N ALA A 186 5.18 -5.08 1.69
CA ALA A 186 3.99 -5.33 0.89
C ALA A 186 4.09 -6.62 0.06
N SER A 187 5.31 -6.96 -0.38
CA SER A 187 5.62 -8.16 -1.17
C SER A 187 6.35 -9.18 -0.31
N LYS A 188 6.19 -10.47 -0.62
CA LYS A 188 6.92 -11.55 0.04
C LYS A 188 8.43 -11.44 -0.24
N PRO A 189 9.31 -11.43 0.78
CA PRO A 189 10.74 -11.50 0.56
C PRO A 189 11.12 -12.88 -0.02
N PRO A 190 11.97 -12.94 -1.06
CA PRO A 190 12.33 -14.21 -1.69
C PRO A 190 12.92 -15.26 -0.73
N CYS A 191 13.61 -14.86 0.36
CA CYS A 191 14.20 -15.80 1.31
C CYS A 191 13.18 -16.77 1.94
N VAL A 192 11.91 -16.37 2.03
CA VAL A 192 10.82 -17.24 2.54
C VAL A 192 10.61 -18.47 1.66
N ASP A 193 10.92 -18.38 0.36
CA ASP A 193 10.87 -19.54 -0.56
C ASP A 193 12.21 -20.28 -0.66
N ARG A 194 13.30 -19.72 -0.11
CA ARG A 194 14.66 -20.26 -0.25
C ARG A 194 15.14 -21.01 0.99
N CYS A 195 14.59 -20.73 2.17
CA CYS A 195 15.05 -21.33 3.42
C CYS A 195 13.89 -21.60 4.39
N ASP A 196 14.00 -22.69 5.16
CA ASP A 196 12.92 -23.19 6.02
C ASP A 196 12.73 -22.35 7.31
N HIS A 197 13.74 -21.56 7.66
CA HIS A 197 13.74 -20.72 8.86
C HIS A 197 13.22 -19.30 8.62
N CYS A 198 12.88 -18.92 7.38
CA CYS A 198 12.16 -17.67 7.11
C CYS A 198 10.69 -17.97 6.80
N ASP A 199 9.76 -17.34 7.52
CA ASP A 199 8.33 -17.66 7.42
C ASP A 199 7.46 -16.47 7.85
N ASN A 200 6.14 -16.60 7.73
CA ASN A 200 5.18 -15.63 8.23
C ASN A 200 5.23 -15.52 9.76
N LEU A 201 5.08 -14.30 10.29
CA LEU A 201 4.85 -14.07 11.73
C LEU A 201 3.55 -14.72 12.20
N PHE A 202 2.54 -14.72 11.32
CA PHE A 202 1.23 -15.34 11.54
C PHE A 202 1.05 -16.50 10.56
N PRO A 203 1.39 -17.74 10.92
CA PRO A 203 1.16 -18.90 10.06
C PRO A 203 -0.32 -19.10 9.71
N ASN A 204 -1.21 -18.69 10.63
CA ASN A 204 -2.68 -18.69 10.51
C ASN A 204 -3.22 -17.29 10.17
N PHE A 205 -2.54 -16.56 9.28
CA PHE A 205 -2.91 -15.17 8.97
C PHE A 205 -4.36 -15.01 8.50
N LYS A 206 -4.97 -16.02 7.85
CA LYS A 206 -6.36 -15.94 7.39
C LYS A 206 -7.33 -15.83 8.56
N GLU A 207 -7.11 -16.61 9.60
CA GLU A 207 -7.89 -16.61 10.83
C GLU A 207 -7.70 -15.29 11.57
N VAL A 208 -6.45 -14.83 11.72
CA VAL A 208 -6.12 -13.55 12.37
C VAL A 208 -6.73 -12.36 11.63
N GLU A 209 -6.69 -12.36 10.30
CA GLU A 209 -7.29 -11.31 9.46
C GLU A 209 -8.82 -11.31 9.54
N ALA A 210 -9.44 -12.48 9.57
CA ALA A 210 -10.88 -12.61 9.75
C ALA A 210 -11.32 -12.11 11.14
N GLU A 211 -10.61 -12.47 12.21
CA GLU A 211 -10.87 -11.98 13.57
C GLU A 211 -10.68 -10.46 13.65
N TYR A 212 -9.59 -9.94 13.09
CA TYR A 212 -9.32 -8.50 13.00
C TYR A 212 -10.49 -7.76 12.35
N TYR A 213 -10.98 -8.25 11.20
CA TYR A 213 -12.11 -7.63 10.52
C TYR A 213 -13.42 -7.78 11.32
N GLN A 214 -13.65 -8.92 11.96
CA GLN A 214 -14.85 -9.12 12.77
C GLN A 214 -14.94 -8.11 13.92
N ARG A 215 -13.83 -7.88 14.63
CA ARG A 215 -13.73 -6.96 15.76
C ARG A 215 -13.75 -5.49 15.35
N THR A 216 -12.98 -5.12 14.31
CA THR A 216 -12.73 -3.71 13.97
C THR A 216 -13.62 -3.19 12.84
N LYS A 217 -14.14 -4.07 11.99
CA LYS A 217 -14.75 -3.75 10.68
C LYS A 217 -13.82 -2.97 9.74
N ILE A 218 -12.52 -2.96 10.02
CA ILE A 218 -11.52 -2.30 9.19
C ILE A 218 -10.98 -3.31 8.19
N PHE A 219 -11.19 -3.04 6.90
CA PHE A 219 -10.41 -3.68 5.84
C PHE A 219 -9.42 -2.65 5.28
N PRO A 220 -8.11 -2.79 5.59
CA PRO A 220 -7.12 -1.73 5.41
C PRO A 220 -7.06 -1.14 4.01
N ILE A 221 -7.03 0.20 3.93
CA ILE A 221 -6.91 0.95 2.68
C ILE A 221 -5.43 1.14 2.37
N MET A 222 -5.00 0.67 1.20
CA MET A 222 -3.61 0.79 0.75
C MET A 222 -3.43 2.02 -0.12
N HIS A 223 -4.27 2.13 -1.15
CA HIS A 223 -4.14 3.16 -2.17
C HIS A 223 -5.44 3.96 -2.28
N VAL A 224 -5.30 5.20 -2.75
CA VAL A 224 -6.39 6.15 -2.96
C VAL A 224 -6.26 6.77 -4.34
N VAL A 225 -7.38 7.07 -4.99
CA VAL A 225 -7.37 7.90 -6.21
C VAL A 225 -7.25 9.36 -5.81
N VAL A 226 -6.28 10.06 -6.42
CA VAL A 226 -6.06 11.48 -6.25
C VAL A 226 -6.25 12.22 -7.57
N ILE A 227 -6.71 13.46 -7.46
CA ILE A 227 -6.84 14.42 -8.56
C ILE A 227 -5.80 15.51 -8.34
N LYS A 228 -5.09 15.91 -9.40
CA LYS A 228 -4.23 17.09 -9.36
C LYS A 228 -5.04 18.32 -8.92
N ARG A 229 -4.58 19.03 -7.89
CA ARG A 229 -5.34 20.12 -7.27
C ARG A 229 -5.74 21.19 -8.28
N THR A 230 -4.83 21.59 -9.17
CA THR A 230 -5.09 22.60 -10.21
C THR A 230 -6.17 22.18 -11.21
N VAL A 231 -6.35 20.87 -11.43
CA VAL A 231 -7.42 20.32 -12.28
C VAL A 231 -8.75 20.37 -11.53
N TYR A 232 -8.74 19.95 -10.26
CA TYR A 232 -9.91 19.99 -9.38
C TYR A 232 -10.44 21.42 -9.19
N GLU A 233 -9.58 22.39 -8.87
CA GLU A 233 -9.99 23.78 -8.60
C GLU A 233 -10.68 24.43 -9.80
N LYS A 234 -10.24 24.10 -11.02
CA LYS A 234 -10.88 24.57 -12.26
C LYS A 234 -12.17 23.83 -12.58
N ASN A 235 -12.33 22.59 -12.10
CA ASN A 235 -13.45 21.72 -12.44
C ASN A 235 -13.95 20.89 -11.23
N PRO A 236 -14.46 21.50 -10.14
CA PRO A 236 -14.74 20.74 -8.91
C PRO A 236 -15.77 19.61 -9.09
N TRP A 237 -16.65 19.76 -10.09
CA TRP A 237 -17.67 18.78 -10.46
C TRP A 237 -17.08 17.40 -10.85
N ILE A 238 -15.82 17.32 -11.30
CA ILE A 238 -15.22 16.07 -11.76
C ILE A 238 -15.06 15.06 -10.63
N ALA A 239 -14.88 15.49 -9.39
CA ALA A 239 -14.70 14.57 -8.25
C ALA A 239 -15.94 13.66 -8.09
N ARG A 240 -17.13 14.25 -8.23
CA ARG A 240 -18.40 13.52 -8.17
C ARG A 240 -18.57 12.59 -9.36
N GLU A 241 -18.31 13.05 -10.58
CA GLU A 241 -18.52 12.23 -11.78
C GLU A 241 -17.50 11.09 -11.90
N LEU A 242 -16.25 11.32 -11.47
CA LEU A 242 -15.25 10.26 -11.32
C LEU A 242 -15.70 9.24 -10.26
N GLN A 243 -16.09 9.68 -9.06
CA GLN A 243 -16.50 8.77 -7.98
C GLN A 243 -17.69 7.89 -8.40
N LYS A 244 -18.69 8.45 -9.08
CA LYS A 244 -19.80 7.67 -9.65
C LYS A 244 -19.31 6.62 -10.65
N ALA A 245 -18.44 7.01 -11.59
CA ALA A 245 -17.92 6.10 -12.60
C ALA A 245 -17.09 4.96 -11.98
N PHE A 246 -16.25 5.26 -10.98
CA PHE A 246 -15.52 4.23 -10.22
C PHE A 246 -16.46 3.26 -9.49
N ALA A 247 -17.53 3.77 -8.86
CA ALA A 247 -18.51 2.92 -8.19
C ALA A 247 -19.24 1.98 -9.17
N VAL A 248 -19.61 2.49 -10.36
CA VAL A 248 -20.22 1.65 -11.40
C VAL A 248 -19.22 0.61 -11.90
N SER A 249 -17.97 0.98 -12.17
CA SER A 249 -16.92 0.04 -12.59
C SER A 249 -16.64 -1.06 -11.56
N GLN A 250 -16.64 -0.72 -10.27
CA GLN A 250 -16.56 -1.70 -9.19
C GLN A 250 -17.75 -2.67 -9.19
N LYS A 251 -18.97 -2.17 -9.45
CA LYS A 251 -20.17 -3.00 -9.55
C LYS A 251 -20.05 -4.04 -10.67
N TYR A 252 -19.53 -3.64 -11.84
CA TYR A 252 -19.25 -4.57 -12.95
C TYR A 252 -18.32 -5.71 -12.53
N ALA A 253 -17.26 -5.40 -11.78
CA ALA A 253 -16.33 -6.42 -11.30
C ALA A 253 -17.00 -7.38 -10.31
N TYR A 254 -17.81 -6.88 -9.38
CA TYR A 254 -18.52 -7.73 -8.43
C TYR A 254 -19.60 -8.58 -9.08
N GLU A 255 -20.37 -8.04 -10.03
CA GLU A 255 -21.38 -8.81 -10.76
C GLU A 255 -20.74 -10.01 -11.50
N ALA A 256 -19.58 -9.80 -12.14
CA ALA A 256 -18.85 -10.85 -12.83
C ALA A 256 -18.30 -11.94 -11.87
N LEU A 257 -17.84 -11.55 -10.67
CA LEU A 257 -17.41 -12.50 -9.64
C LEU A 257 -18.60 -13.32 -9.09
N MET A 258 -19.73 -12.67 -8.85
CA MET A 258 -20.92 -13.29 -8.28
C MET A 258 -21.63 -14.24 -9.26
N GLU A 259 -21.57 -13.97 -10.57
CA GLU A 259 -22.14 -14.85 -11.60
C GLU A 259 -21.62 -16.29 -11.49
N ARG A 260 -20.34 -16.45 -11.09
CA ARG A 260 -19.70 -17.77 -10.95
C ARG A 260 -19.66 -18.30 -9.51
N ALA A 261 -19.83 -17.44 -8.50
CA ALA A 261 -19.67 -17.82 -7.09
C ALA A 261 -20.85 -18.65 -6.52
N GLY A 262 -21.95 -18.83 -7.27
CA GLY A 262 -23.18 -19.41 -6.74
C GLY A 262 -23.91 -18.41 -5.82
N LYS A 263 -25.24 -18.41 -5.84
CA LYS A 263 -26.10 -17.38 -5.22
C LYS A 263 -26.10 -17.34 -3.67
N GLU A 264 -25.06 -17.82 -2.98
CA GLU A 264 -25.00 -17.85 -1.51
C GLU A 264 -24.12 -16.75 -0.88
N ALA A 265 -23.40 -15.96 -1.68
CA ALA A 265 -22.67 -14.81 -1.16
C ALA A 265 -23.54 -13.55 -1.17
N THR A 266 -24.34 -13.36 -0.11
CA THR A 266 -24.92 -12.04 0.20
C THR A 266 -23.91 -11.29 1.08
N PRO A 267 -23.62 -10.00 0.81
CA PRO A 267 -22.55 -9.23 1.47
C PRO A 267 -22.68 -9.11 2.99
#